data_AF-A0A349PBH3-F1
#
_entry.id   AF-A0A349PBH3-F1
#
_cell.length_a   1.000
_cell.length_b   1.000
_cell.length_c   1.000
_cell.angle_alpha   90.00
_cell.angle_beta   90.00
_cell.angle_gamma   90.00
#
_symmetry.space_group_name_H-M   'P 1'
#
loop_
_entity.id
_entity.type
_entity.pdbx_description
1 polymer ?
#
loop_
_entity_poly.entity_id
_entity_poly.type
_entity_poly.pdbx_seq_one_letter_code
_entity_poly.pdbx_strand_id
1 'polypeptide(L)'
;MSDNDRLVYSTGPDGKVSCPNCGKTPCACPEGLAGELRKRTQTEPVRVSFRRTGKGSGLTLVEKLPMHPAGKEELLRKFKKRLGVGGTVKDGVLEIQGDRRDFIKTELEAAGYKARLIG
;
A
#
# COMPACT_ATOMS: atom_id res chain seq x y z
N MET A 1 -25.01 0.52 -32.38
CA MET A 1 -24.98 0.87 -30.95
C MET A 1 -25.52 -0.33 -30.19
N SER A 2 -24.84 -1.48 -30.28
CA SER A 2 -23.66 -1.90 -29.51
C SER A 2 -24.05 -2.53 -28.18
N ASP A 3 -23.88 -3.85 -28.15
CA ASP A 3 -23.61 -4.73 -27.02
C ASP A 3 -24.75 -5.08 -26.05
N ASN A 4 -25.72 -5.85 -26.57
CA ASN A 4 -26.35 -6.89 -25.76
C ASN A 4 -25.39 -8.09 -25.70
N ASP A 5 -24.50 -8.09 -24.70
CA ASP A 5 -23.71 -9.24 -24.27
C ASP A 5 -24.69 -10.32 -23.75
N ARG A 6 -25.17 -11.07 -24.72
CA ARG A 6 -26.21 -12.08 -24.58
C ARG A 6 -25.55 -13.33 -24.01
N LEU A 7 -25.48 -13.39 -22.68
CA LEU A 7 -25.48 -14.59 -21.82
C LEU A 7 -25.31 -15.91 -22.60
N VAL A 8 -24.06 -16.29 -22.91
CA VAL A 8 -23.76 -17.55 -23.60
C VAL A 8 -23.55 -18.63 -22.55
N TYR A 9 -24.55 -19.50 -22.40
CA TYR A 9 -24.46 -20.70 -21.56
C TYR A 9 -23.45 -21.68 -22.16
N SER A 10 -22.28 -21.82 -21.52
CA SER A 10 -21.31 -22.88 -21.82
C SER A 10 -21.88 -24.22 -21.37
N THR A 11 -22.55 -24.92 -22.27
CA THR A 11 -22.87 -26.34 -22.09
C THR A 11 -22.54 -27.09 -23.38
N GLY A 12 -21.24 -27.38 -23.54
CA GLY A 12 -20.69 -28.24 -24.58
C GLY A 12 -19.22 -28.57 -24.26
N PRO A 13 -18.71 -29.77 -24.56
CA PRO A 13 -17.57 -30.40 -23.86
C PRO A 13 -16.18 -29.86 -24.22
N ASP A 14 -16.08 -28.87 -25.10
CA ASP A 14 -14.84 -28.48 -25.77
C ASP A 14 -14.37 -27.09 -25.33
N GLY A 15 -14.10 -26.96 -24.02
CA GLY A 15 -13.66 -25.75 -23.33
C GLY A 15 -12.39 -25.12 -23.90
N LYS A 16 -12.49 -24.44 -25.05
CA LYS A 16 -11.43 -23.58 -25.58
C LYS A 16 -11.68 -22.14 -25.17
N VAL A 17 -11.03 -21.76 -24.08
CA VAL A 17 -10.84 -20.36 -23.67
C VAL A 17 -10.10 -19.65 -24.81
N SER A 18 -10.86 -18.92 -25.61
CA SER A 18 -10.32 -18.03 -26.64
C SER A 18 -9.71 -16.82 -25.93
N CYS A 19 -8.43 -16.52 -26.19
CA CYS A 19 -7.78 -15.38 -25.57
C CYS A 19 -8.54 -14.09 -25.97
N PRO A 20 -9.05 -13.27 -25.02
CA PRO A 20 -9.88 -12.10 -25.33
C PRO A 20 -9.13 -10.99 -26.08
N ASN A 21 -7.80 -11.10 -26.23
CA ASN A 21 -6.98 -10.13 -26.95
C ASN A 21 -6.77 -10.49 -28.43
N CYS A 22 -6.70 -11.78 -28.79
CA CYS A 22 -6.35 -12.19 -30.16
C CYS A 22 -7.28 -13.24 -30.77
N GLY A 23 -8.22 -13.80 -30.01
CA GLY A 23 -9.25 -14.72 -30.50
C GLY A 23 -8.72 -16.03 -31.11
N LYS A 24 -7.44 -16.40 -30.89
CA LYS A 24 -6.79 -17.57 -31.51
C LYS A 24 -6.25 -18.54 -30.45
N THR A 25 -6.27 -19.83 -30.78
CA THR A 25 -5.68 -20.92 -29.98
C THR A 25 -4.76 -21.75 -30.88
N PRO A 26 -3.50 -22.04 -30.50
CA PRO A 26 -2.78 -21.63 -29.29
C PRO A 26 -2.15 -20.24 -29.44
N CYS A 27 -2.31 -19.37 -28.44
CA CYS A 27 -1.71 -18.03 -28.47
C CYS A 27 -0.26 -18.08 -27.95
N ALA A 28 0.67 -17.51 -28.70
CA ALA A 28 2.06 -17.26 -28.28
C ALA A 28 2.26 -15.79 -27.83
N CYS A 29 1.20 -15.15 -27.36
CA CYS A 29 1.28 -13.77 -26.89
C CYS A 29 2.15 -13.75 -25.61
N PRO A 30 3.20 -12.91 -25.55
CA PRO A 30 3.95 -12.75 -24.32
C PRO A 30 2.99 -12.29 -23.25
N GLU A 31 2.96 -13.01 -22.12
CA GLU A 31 2.07 -12.81 -20.98
C GLU A 31 2.23 -11.40 -20.38
N GLY A 32 1.64 -10.41 -21.04
CA GLY A 32 1.56 -9.02 -20.62
C GLY A 32 0.32 -8.75 -19.79
N LEU A 33 -0.02 -9.63 -18.85
CA LEU A 33 -1.16 -9.47 -17.96
C LEU A 33 -0.86 -9.78 -16.49
N ALA A 34 0.40 -9.57 -16.07
CA ALA A 34 0.62 -9.02 -14.75
C ALA A 34 0.24 -7.54 -14.83
N GLY A 35 -1.05 -7.23 -14.69
CA GLY A 35 -1.49 -5.85 -14.54
C GLY A 35 -0.57 -5.18 -13.53
N GLU A 36 0.17 -4.16 -13.99
CA GLU A 36 1.09 -3.44 -13.13
C GLU A 36 0.32 -3.11 -11.87
N LEU A 37 0.77 -3.66 -10.73
CA LEU A 37 0.29 -3.31 -9.40
C LEU A 37 0.11 -1.81 -9.43
N ARG A 38 -1.15 -1.33 -9.49
CA ARG A 38 -1.46 0.08 -9.66
C ARG A 38 -0.62 0.79 -8.62
N LYS A 39 0.49 1.40 -9.05
CA LYS A 39 1.40 2.07 -8.14
C LYS A 39 0.48 3.00 -7.40
N ARG A 40 0.23 2.77 -6.11
CA ARG A 40 -0.70 3.59 -5.35
C ARG A 40 -0.22 5.00 -5.60
N THR A 41 -0.96 5.76 -6.39
CA THR A 41 -0.49 7.06 -6.88
C THR A 41 -0.46 7.92 -5.65
N GLN A 42 0.67 7.93 -4.96
CA GLN A 42 0.87 8.78 -3.82
C GLN A 42 0.99 10.18 -4.38
N THR A 43 -0.10 10.93 -4.24
CA THR A 43 -0.14 12.34 -4.57
C THR A 43 0.92 13.11 -3.77
N GLU A 44 1.25 12.65 -2.57
CA GLU A 44 2.25 13.27 -1.69
C GLU A 44 3.02 12.20 -0.89
N PRO A 45 4.34 12.36 -0.69
CA PRO A 45 5.12 11.42 0.13
C PRO A 45 4.74 11.53 1.61
N VAL A 46 4.80 10.38 2.30
CA VAL A 46 4.68 10.30 3.76
C VAL A 46 5.80 11.08 4.41
N ARG A 47 5.47 11.90 5.41
CA ARG A 47 6.44 12.74 6.10
C ARG A 47 6.76 12.14 7.46
N VAL A 48 8.04 11.91 7.73
CA VAL A 48 8.51 11.34 9.00
C VAL A 48 9.36 12.41 9.69
N SER A 49 8.86 12.95 10.79
CA SER A 49 9.50 14.03 11.55
C SER A 49 9.90 13.53 12.93
N PHE A 50 10.97 14.07 13.52
CA PHE A 50 11.34 13.77 14.91
C PHE A 50 11.22 15.02 15.78
N ARG A 51 10.47 14.92 16.87
CA ARG A 51 10.27 15.97 17.85
C ARG A 51 10.82 15.53 19.20
N ARG A 52 11.85 16.22 19.68
CA ARG A 52 12.40 15.99 21.02
C ARG A 52 11.84 17.00 22.01
N THR A 53 11.09 16.52 22.99
CA THR A 53 10.68 17.34 24.13
C THR A 53 11.80 17.28 25.17
N GLY A 54 12.33 18.44 25.59
CA GLY A 54 13.65 18.56 26.25
C GLY A 54 13.99 17.54 27.35
N LYS A 55 13.04 17.13 28.20
CA LYS A 55 13.24 16.17 29.31
C LYS A 55 12.66 14.77 29.07
N GLY A 56 12.10 14.50 27.89
CA GLY A 56 11.43 13.24 27.59
C GLY A 56 12.09 12.42 26.48
N SER A 57 11.68 11.17 26.37
CA SER A 57 11.92 10.33 25.19
C SER A 57 11.33 11.06 23.97
N GLY A 58 12.14 11.28 22.93
CA GLY A 58 11.67 11.96 21.73
C GLY A 58 10.50 11.23 21.06
N LEU A 59 9.73 11.94 20.25
CA LEU A 59 8.57 11.42 19.51
C LEU A 59 8.84 11.50 18.01
N THR A 60 8.69 10.37 17.32
CA THR A 60 8.63 10.34 15.86
C THR A 60 7.18 10.53 15.42
N LEU A 61 6.94 11.50 14.55
CA LEU A 61 5.65 11.86 13.97
C LEU A 61 5.61 11.39 12.52
N VAL A 62 4.56 10.68 12.14
CA VAL A 62 4.35 10.22 10.76
C VAL A 62 3.07 10.83 10.21
N GLU A 63 3.22 11.75 9.27
CA GLU A 63 2.14 12.55 8.69
C GLU A 63 1.90 12.17 7.22
N LYS A 64 0.76 12.62 6.67
CA LYS A 64 0.40 12.44 5.25
C LYS A 64 0.31 10.97 4.81
N LEU A 65 -0.07 10.06 5.71
CA LEU A 65 -0.40 8.67 5.35
C LEU A 65 -1.71 8.61 4.55
N PRO A 66 -1.70 8.23 3.26
CA PRO A 66 -2.89 8.15 2.42
C PRO A 66 -3.59 6.81 2.68
N MET A 67 -4.14 6.64 3.88
CA MET A 67 -4.87 5.44 4.27
C MET A 67 -5.99 5.76 5.25
N HIS A 68 -6.97 4.86 5.29
CA HIS A 68 -8.08 4.91 6.22
C HIS A 68 -7.57 4.81 7.68
N PRO A 69 -8.21 5.45 8.68
CA PRO A 69 -7.82 5.39 10.09
C PRO A 69 -7.59 3.96 10.60
N ALA A 70 -8.46 3.01 10.24
CA ALA A 70 -8.29 1.60 10.59
C ALA A 70 -6.96 0.99 10.08
N GLY A 71 -6.51 1.38 8.88
CA GLY A 71 -5.22 0.97 8.34
C GLY A 71 -4.04 1.60 9.08
N LYS A 72 -4.19 2.85 9.57
CA LYS A 72 -3.17 3.51 10.41
C LYS A 72 -3.00 2.79 11.74
N GLU A 73 -4.09 2.37 12.36
CA GLU A 73 -4.06 1.60 13.60
C GLU A 73 -3.41 0.23 13.41
N GLU A 74 -3.67 -0.45 12.29
CA GLU A 74 -3.01 -1.72 11.98
C GLU A 74 -1.50 -1.54 11.78
N LEU A 75 -1.08 -0.52 11.03
CA LEU A 75 0.35 -0.20 10.89
C LEU A 75 0.98 0.15 12.24
N LEU A 76 0.29 0.93 13.07
CA LEU A 76 0.75 1.24 14.42
C LEU A 76 0.93 -0.03 15.26
N ARG A 77 0.01 -0.99 15.18
CA ARG A 77 0.14 -2.30 15.84
C ARG A 77 1.35 -3.08 15.33
N LYS A 78 1.62 -3.06 14.02
CA LYS A 78 2.82 -3.69 13.43
C LYS A 78 4.10 -3.03 13.96
N PHE A 79 4.15 -1.70 13.98
CA PHE A 79 5.28 -0.95 14.54
C PHE A 79 5.49 -1.23 16.03
N LYS A 80 4.42 -1.24 16.84
CA LYS A 80 4.48 -1.61 18.27
C LYS A 80 5.08 -3.00 18.49
N LYS A 81 4.65 -4.00 17.69
CA LYS A 81 5.17 -5.36 17.76
C LYS A 81 6.65 -5.47 17.39
N ARG A 82 7.08 -4.74 16.36
CA ARG A 82 8.48 -4.80 15.89
C ARG A 82 9.45 -4.01 16.78
N LEU A 83 9.04 -2.81 17.20
CA LEU A 83 9.92 -1.86 17.91
C LEU A 83 9.79 -1.96 19.43
N GLY A 84 8.73 -2.58 19.96
CA GLY A 84 8.45 -2.65 21.40
C GLY A 84 8.17 -1.29 22.03
N VAL A 85 7.84 -0.27 21.23
CA VAL A 85 7.61 1.10 21.70
C VAL A 85 6.13 1.42 21.76
N GLY A 86 5.77 2.35 22.66
CA GLY A 86 4.45 2.97 22.69
C GLY A 86 4.21 3.86 21.47
N GLY A 87 2.93 4.05 21.13
CA GLY A 87 2.53 4.99 20.09
C GLY A 87 1.01 5.13 20.01
N THR A 88 0.54 6.20 19.40
CA THR A 88 -0.88 6.51 19.22
C THR A 88 -1.14 7.09 17.84
N VAL A 89 -2.38 7.02 17.36
CA VAL A 89 -2.82 7.78 16.20
C VAL A 89 -3.60 8.98 16.72
N LYS A 90 -3.13 10.18 16.42
CA LYS A 90 -3.77 11.43 16.83
C LYS A 90 -4.00 12.31 15.61
N ASP A 91 -5.24 12.73 15.38
CA ASP A 91 -5.61 13.57 14.24
C ASP A 91 -5.13 13.02 12.87
N GLY A 92 -5.05 11.69 12.73
CA GLY A 92 -4.56 11.02 11.54
C GLY A 92 -3.04 11.02 11.36
N VAL A 93 -2.28 11.49 12.36
CA VAL A 93 -0.82 11.41 12.48
C VAL A 93 -0.46 10.25 13.41
N LEU A 94 0.56 9.46 13.06
CA LEU A 94 1.07 8.44 13.98
C LEU A 94 2.16 9.06 14.84
N GLU A 95 1.99 8.99 16.14
CA GLU A 95 2.97 9.42 17.14
C GLU A 95 3.62 8.17 17.74
N ILE A 96 4.92 8.02 17.57
CA ILE A 96 5.68 6.85 18.02
C ILE A 96 6.77 7.33 18.98
N GLN A 97 6.92 6.68 20.12
CA GLN A 97 7.98 7.02 21.08
C GLN A 97 9.34 6.52 20.60
N GLY A 98 10.36 7.36 20.79
CA GLY A 98 11.75 7.12 20.39
C GLY A 98 12.11 7.75 19.04
N ASP A 99 13.42 7.81 18.78
CA ASP A 99 13.97 8.12 17.47
C ASP A 99 14.07 6.83 16.66
N ARG A 100 13.08 6.60 15.78
CA ARG A 100 13.00 5.38 14.94
C ARG A 100 12.75 5.74 13.47
N ARG A 101 13.23 6.91 13.05
CA ARG A 101 12.98 7.53 11.74
C ARG A 101 13.39 6.61 10.60
N ASP A 102 14.60 6.06 10.69
CA ASP A 102 15.18 5.17 9.69
C ASP A 102 14.40 3.85 9.57
N PHE A 103 14.03 3.25 10.71
CA PHE A 103 13.24 2.02 10.72
C PHE A 103 11.84 2.23 10.10
N ILE A 104 11.18 3.31 10.50
CA ILE A 104 9.85 3.66 9.99
C ILE A 104 9.92 3.94 8.49
N LYS A 105 10.94 4.67 8.03
CA LYS A 105 11.17 4.90 6.60
C LYS A 105 11.31 3.57 5.84
N THR A 106 12.18 2.67 6.30
CA THR A 106 12.41 1.38 5.64
C THR A 106 11.16 0.51 5.58
N GLU A 107 10.38 0.42 6.67
CA GLU A 107 9.11 -0.33 6.65
C GLU A 107 8.06 0.32 5.74
N LEU A 108 7.98 1.65 5.71
CA LEU A 108 7.07 2.36 4.80
C LEU A 108 7.46 2.12 3.34
N GLU A 109 8.75 2.19 3.01
CA GLU A 109 9.28 1.90 1.67
C GLU A 109 9.03 0.43 1.29
N ALA A 110 9.26 -0.51 2.19
CA ALA A 110 8.97 -1.93 1.99
C ALA A 110 7.47 -2.19 1.77
N ALA A 111 6.60 -1.43 2.44
CA ALA A 111 5.15 -1.47 2.24
C ALA A 111 4.70 -0.73 0.95
N GLY A 112 5.63 -0.19 0.16
CA GLY A 112 5.36 0.50 -1.10
C GLY A 112 4.97 1.97 -0.96
N TYR A 113 5.23 2.59 0.19
CA TYR A 113 5.00 4.02 0.43
C TYR A 113 6.28 4.82 0.19
N LYS A 114 6.19 5.98 -0.48
CA LYS A 114 7.29 6.94 -0.54
C LYS A 114 7.33 7.70 0.77
N ALA A 115 8.39 7.51 1.56
CA ALA A 115 8.61 8.23 2.81
C ALA A 115 9.74 9.26 2.66
N ARG A 116 9.53 10.46 3.20
CA ARG A 116 10.50 11.54 3.28
C ARG A 116 10.75 11.87 4.74
N LEU A 117 12.01 11.79 5.14
CA LEU A 117 12.46 12.27 6.45
C LEU A 117 12.45 13.79 6.44
N ILE A 118 11.81 14.39 7.43
CA ILE A 118 11.80 15.83 7.69
C ILE A 118 12.51 16.01 9.03
N GLY A 119 13.55 16.83 9.03
CA GLY A 119 14.40 17.08 10.19
C GLY A 119 15.01 18.46 10.09
#